data_AF-A0A1V6BYR0-F1
#
_entry.id   AF-A0A1V6BYR0-F1
#
_cell.length_a   1.000
_cell.length_b   1.000
_cell.length_c   1.000
_cell.angle_alpha   90.00
_cell.angle_beta   90.00
_cell.angle_gamma   90.00
#
_symmetry.space_group_name_H-M   'P 1'
#
loop_
_entity.id
_entity.type
_entity.pdbx_description
1 polymer ?
#
loop_
_entity_poly.entity_id
_entity_poly.type
_entity_poly.pdbx_seq_one_letter_code
_entity_poly.pdbx_strand_id
1 'polypeptide(L)'
;MKIVKLLFLITLLCLSGCYNRDRSFYNTKGLSESEFNISKHTEANTIKLYIPKQKLELFFGKDFIPVYNKFLNLDDDAEEEYLIAYKKNSSSPINIFIFDILRNDIIKKKFSFDTIIASEENFSIQVQNLMTQNDINLLIDGKSSDGKNVLYIIAYEKDNYKLIDTFTANFSAFIDYIEIETEKGKYNVLNSVITINNSFSSTNANIKKKDTYKWNDEKKEFYLYDSSEILSDQNIQIDPSIYSSEENYFNYIKGFWYPSEYKDLIDKDKLSPDDYSVDSSQFIYFSDSPKEVNIKYGDYIDRYLIIKISKLWQSKPGLRFLLKESTNPDNSYYKILDIYLTSPTVLKTSGPDRYTLGSYVRLQKPFIEYIIDKKKEDYSKKTGDMNKFLIGAYKNQKETEIDFQDKTFSVKNGKLLESGYYKINYNDNVYLLSFIFENKYNLLDRKNYLLNLSEDKSRLSLIPLEFNLNGYTIENIKPIEFKRISN
;
A
#
# COMPACT_ATOMS: atom_id res chain seq x y z
N MET A 1 10.49 39.49 -36.87
CA MET A 1 9.93 39.57 -35.49
C MET A 1 9.08 38.37 -35.07
N LYS A 2 8.19 37.81 -35.92
CA LYS A 2 7.32 36.67 -35.55
C LYS A 2 8.08 35.35 -35.28
N ILE A 3 9.11 35.04 -36.06
CA ILE A 3 9.94 33.83 -35.90
C ILE A 3 10.79 33.88 -34.61
N VAL A 4 11.29 35.05 -34.23
CA VAL A 4 12.08 35.23 -33.00
C VAL A 4 11.21 35.03 -31.75
N LYS A 5 9.95 35.51 -31.77
CA LYS A 5 9.00 35.27 -30.67
C LYS A 5 8.61 33.79 -30.56
N LEU A 6 8.48 33.09 -31.70
CA LEU A 6 8.17 31.66 -31.72
C LEU A 6 9.35 30.82 -31.20
N LEU A 7 10.58 31.16 -31.61
CA LEU A 7 11.79 30.52 -31.08
C LEU A 7 11.92 30.75 -29.58
N PHE A 8 11.70 31.98 -29.09
CA PHE A 8 11.74 32.29 -27.66
C PHE A 8 10.69 31.52 -26.86
N LEU A 9 9.48 31.31 -27.42
CA LEU A 9 8.43 30.50 -26.81
C LEU A 9 8.83 29.02 -26.74
N ILE A 10 9.46 28.49 -27.80
CA ILE A 10 9.97 27.11 -27.82
C ILE A 10 11.10 26.94 -26.81
N THR A 11 12.04 27.88 -26.69
CA THR A 11 13.09 27.81 -25.65
C THR A 11 12.50 27.92 -24.24
N LEU A 12 11.47 28.75 -24.03
CA LEU A 12 10.79 28.85 -22.73
C LEU A 12 10.08 27.54 -22.35
N LEU A 13 9.48 26.86 -23.33
CA LEU A 13 8.81 25.57 -23.16
C LEU A 13 9.80 24.41 -22.96
N CYS A 14 10.97 24.45 -23.62
CA CYS A 14 12.06 23.50 -23.36
C CYS A 14 12.70 23.72 -21.98
N LEU A 15 12.83 24.97 -21.52
CA LEU A 15 13.35 25.29 -20.19
C LEU A 15 12.37 24.91 -19.08
N SER A 16 11.05 25.06 -19.28
CA SER A 16 10.05 24.56 -18.33
C SER A 16 9.91 23.03 -18.34
N GLY A 17 10.18 22.39 -19.49
CA GLY A 17 10.24 20.92 -19.61
C GLY A 17 11.51 20.29 -19.01
N CYS A 18 12.62 21.04 -18.93
CA CYS A 18 13.88 20.57 -18.35
C CYS A 18 14.07 20.93 -16.86
N TYR A 19 13.17 21.71 -16.25
CA TYR A 19 13.30 22.09 -14.82
C TYR A 19 12.68 21.07 -13.83
N ASN A 20 12.22 19.91 -14.32
CA ASN A 20 11.61 18.87 -13.47
C ASN A 20 12.30 17.50 -13.53
N ARG A 21 13.57 17.43 -13.94
CA ARG A 21 14.38 16.23 -13.77
C ARG A 21 15.65 16.57 -13.00
N ASP A 22 15.91 15.76 -11.98
CA ASP A 22 17.09 15.71 -11.13
C ASP A 22 17.16 16.70 -9.96
N ARG A 23 16.21 16.53 -9.03
CA ARG A 23 16.49 16.67 -7.58
C ARG A 23 15.84 15.53 -6.81
N SER A 24 16.33 14.30 -7.01
CA SER A 24 16.23 13.24 -5.98
C SER A 24 17.29 13.51 -4.90
N PHE A 25 17.07 14.56 -4.12
CA PHE A 25 17.74 14.70 -2.84
C PHE A 25 16.99 13.84 -1.83
N TYR A 26 17.74 12.99 -1.11
CA TYR A 26 17.34 12.30 0.10
C TYR A 26 16.63 13.29 1.04
N ASN A 27 15.31 13.30 0.98
CA ASN A 27 14.45 13.91 1.97
C ASN A 27 13.45 12.84 2.35
N THR A 28 13.69 12.23 3.50
CA THR A 28 12.76 11.39 4.24
C THR A 28 11.53 12.22 4.60
N LYS A 29 10.63 12.42 3.63
CA LYS A 29 9.26 12.77 3.91
C LYS A 29 8.62 11.52 4.50
N GLY A 30 8.42 11.55 5.83
CA GLY A 30 7.58 10.58 6.50
C GLY A 30 6.23 10.56 5.80
N LEU A 31 5.85 9.40 5.27
CA LEU A 31 4.60 9.18 4.57
C LEU A 31 3.43 9.51 5.52
N SER A 32 2.94 10.74 5.46
CA SER A 32 1.69 11.15 6.08
C SER A 32 0.53 10.83 5.14
N GLU A 33 -0.66 10.54 5.69
CA GLU A 33 -1.88 10.29 4.91
C GLU A 33 -2.17 11.39 3.88
N SER A 34 -1.71 12.63 4.13
CA SER A 34 -1.85 13.77 3.21
C SER A 34 -0.98 13.67 1.94
N GLU A 35 0.12 12.91 1.95
CA GLU A 35 1.01 12.71 0.78
C GLU A 35 0.59 11.52 -0.09
N PHE A 36 -0.34 10.68 0.38
CA PHE A 36 -1.06 9.70 -0.44
C PHE A 36 -2.19 10.31 -1.29
N ASN A 37 -2.27 11.65 -1.38
CA ASN A 37 -2.85 12.29 -2.57
C ASN A 37 -1.92 12.10 -3.76
N ILE A 38 -1.73 10.83 -4.14
CA ILE A 38 -1.21 10.44 -5.45
C ILE A 38 -2.10 11.16 -6.44
N SER A 39 -1.46 11.96 -7.30
CA SER A 39 -2.02 12.61 -8.48
C SER A 39 -3.32 11.96 -8.96
N LYS A 40 -4.40 12.75 -9.01
CA LYS A 40 -5.73 12.44 -9.58
C LYS A 40 -5.71 12.10 -11.09
N HIS A 41 -4.73 11.33 -11.54
CA HIS A 41 -4.64 10.78 -12.88
C HIS A 41 -4.25 9.30 -12.79
N THR A 42 -5.12 8.51 -12.17
CA THR A 42 -5.37 7.17 -12.68
C THR A 42 -6.57 7.31 -13.61
N GLU A 43 -6.30 7.40 -14.91
CA GLU A 43 -7.27 6.90 -15.87
C GLU A 43 -7.64 5.50 -15.36
N ALA A 44 -8.89 5.33 -14.90
CA ALA A 44 -9.43 4.03 -14.57
C ALA A 44 -9.02 3.10 -15.71
N ASN A 45 -8.28 2.01 -15.41
CA ASN A 45 -7.75 1.03 -16.36
C ASN A 45 -8.65 0.95 -17.59
N THR A 46 -8.38 1.80 -18.58
CA THR A 46 -9.33 2.01 -19.66
C THR A 46 -8.93 0.93 -20.61
N ILE A 47 -9.66 -0.18 -20.57
CA ILE A 47 -9.47 -1.31 -21.49
C ILE A 47 -9.35 -0.69 -22.88
N LYS A 48 -8.15 -0.78 -23.46
CA LYS A 48 -7.87 -0.13 -24.73
C LYS A 48 -8.52 -0.99 -25.80
N LEU A 49 -9.76 -0.63 -26.14
CA LEU A 49 -10.51 -1.29 -27.20
C LEU A 49 -9.89 -0.94 -28.55
N TYR A 50 -9.60 -1.94 -29.37
CA TYR A 50 -9.18 -1.72 -30.75
C TYR A 50 -10.31 -1.17 -31.61
N ILE A 51 -11.57 -1.44 -31.23
CA ILE A 51 -12.75 -0.86 -31.85
C ILE A 51 -13.19 0.39 -31.05
N PRO A 52 -13.41 1.54 -31.71
CA PRO A 52 -13.93 2.72 -31.05
C PRO A 52 -15.27 2.44 -30.35
N LYS A 53 -15.42 2.92 -29.11
CA LYS A 53 -16.65 2.76 -28.32
C LYS A 53 -17.91 3.15 -29.10
N GLN A 54 -17.87 4.21 -29.89
CA GLN A 54 -19.01 4.66 -30.70
C GLN A 54 -19.46 3.62 -31.74
N LYS A 55 -18.52 2.87 -32.33
CA LYS A 55 -18.85 1.77 -33.25
C LYS A 55 -19.56 0.66 -32.48
N LEU A 56 -19.07 0.32 -31.28
CA LEU A 56 -19.72 -0.64 -30.41
C LEU A 56 -21.12 -0.16 -29.94
N GLU A 57 -21.31 1.13 -29.66
CA GLU A 57 -22.62 1.74 -29.31
C GLU A 57 -23.67 1.59 -30.43
N LEU A 58 -23.24 1.63 -31.70
CA LEU A 58 -24.14 1.40 -32.84
C LEU A 58 -24.66 -0.04 -32.89
N PHE A 59 -23.83 -1.03 -32.49
CA PHE A 59 -24.20 -2.44 -32.53
C PHE A 59 -24.87 -2.93 -31.24
N PHE A 60 -24.45 -2.43 -30.08
CA PHE A 60 -24.91 -2.91 -28.77
C PHE A 60 -25.98 -2.02 -28.12
N GLY A 61 -26.24 -0.84 -28.69
CA GLY A 61 -27.04 0.22 -28.07
C GLY A 61 -26.17 1.11 -27.17
N LYS A 62 -26.75 2.16 -26.58
CA LYS A 62 -25.97 3.11 -25.75
C LYS A 62 -25.72 2.64 -24.31
N ASP A 63 -26.44 1.61 -23.88
CA ASP A 63 -26.47 1.17 -22.47
C ASP A 63 -25.53 -0.03 -22.19
N PHE A 64 -24.58 -0.32 -23.09
CA PHE A 64 -23.57 -1.36 -22.85
C PHE A 64 -22.30 -0.79 -22.23
N ILE A 65 -21.61 -1.66 -21.50
CA ILE A 65 -20.30 -1.39 -20.90
C ILE A 65 -19.34 -2.49 -21.37
N PRO A 66 -18.28 -2.14 -22.13
CA PRO A 66 -17.25 -3.08 -22.52
C PRO A 66 -16.34 -3.39 -21.32
N VAL A 67 -16.01 -4.67 -21.10
CA VAL A 67 -15.28 -5.10 -19.88
C VAL A 67 -13.97 -5.81 -20.17
N TYR A 68 -13.86 -6.54 -21.28
CA TYR A 68 -12.66 -7.32 -21.52
C TYR A 68 -12.45 -7.60 -23.00
N ASN A 69 -11.19 -7.60 -23.44
CA ASN A 69 -10.76 -7.99 -24.77
C ASN A 69 -9.61 -8.99 -24.67
N LYS A 70 -9.67 -10.10 -25.42
CA LYS A 70 -8.59 -11.10 -25.50
C LYS A 70 -8.42 -11.61 -26.92
N PHE A 71 -7.17 -11.67 -27.36
CA PHE A 71 -6.77 -12.37 -28.57
C PHE A 71 -6.78 -13.88 -28.31
N LEU A 72 -7.47 -14.63 -29.14
CA LEU A 72 -7.37 -16.09 -29.16
C LEU A 72 -6.94 -16.48 -30.57
N ASN A 73 -5.62 -16.59 -30.77
CA ASN A 73 -5.08 -17.13 -32.01
C ASN A 73 -5.21 -18.66 -31.93
N LEU A 74 -6.44 -19.18 -32.10
CA LEU A 74 -6.73 -20.61 -31.97
C LEU A 74 -6.61 -21.36 -33.31
N ASP A 75 -6.74 -20.68 -34.45
CA ASP A 75 -6.86 -21.32 -35.77
C ASP A 75 -5.85 -20.84 -36.83
N ASP A 76 -4.68 -20.28 -36.46
CA ASP A 76 -3.61 -19.78 -37.35
C ASP A 76 -4.03 -18.77 -38.46
N ASP A 77 -5.33 -18.52 -38.62
CA ASP A 77 -5.96 -17.51 -39.48
C ASP A 77 -6.12 -16.20 -38.69
N ALA A 78 -5.85 -15.09 -39.36
CA ALA A 78 -5.48 -13.81 -38.78
C ALA A 78 -6.48 -13.16 -37.79
N GLU A 79 -5.92 -12.61 -36.70
CA GLU A 79 -6.43 -11.49 -35.88
C GLU A 79 -7.90 -11.55 -35.38
N GLU A 80 -8.42 -12.74 -35.01
CA GLU A 80 -9.69 -12.82 -34.29
C GLU A 80 -9.52 -12.54 -32.78
N GLU A 81 -10.27 -11.54 -32.30
CA GLU A 81 -10.33 -11.10 -30.90
C GLU A 81 -11.74 -11.36 -30.34
N TYR A 82 -11.83 -11.54 -29.02
CA TYR A 82 -13.10 -11.66 -28.32
C TYR A 82 -13.36 -10.43 -27.45
N LEU A 83 -14.48 -9.75 -27.70
CA LEU A 83 -14.97 -8.67 -26.84
C LEU A 83 -16.09 -9.19 -25.94
N ILE A 84 -15.90 -9.03 -24.62
CA ILE A 84 -16.94 -9.26 -23.63
C ILE A 84 -17.53 -7.91 -23.22
N ALA A 85 -18.83 -7.79 -23.41
CA ALA A 85 -19.63 -6.62 -23.04
C ALA A 85 -20.82 -7.07 -22.19
N TYR A 86 -21.33 -6.15 -21.36
CA TYR A 86 -22.62 -6.34 -20.73
C TYR A 86 -23.53 -5.15 -20.98
N LYS A 87 -24.84 -5.38 -20.95
CA LYS A 87 -25.86 -4.34 -20.98
C LYS A 87 -26.60 -4.30 -19.65
N LYS A 88 -26.79 -3.09 -19.12
CA LYS A 88 -27.57 -2.86 -17.92
C LYS A 88 -28.61 -1.79 -18.19
N ASN A 89 -29.88 -2.13 -17.98
CA ASN A 89 -30.94 -1.14 -17.84
C ASN A 89 -31.23 -0.95 -16.34
N SER A 90 -31.73 0.23 -15.95
CA SER A 90 -31.96 0.59 -14.54
C SER A 90 -32.88 -0.37 -13.75
N SER A 91 -33.67 -1.19 -14.44
CA SER A 91 -34.65 -2.10 -13.84
C SER A 91 -34.51 -3.57 -14.27
N SER A 92 -33.51 -3.92 -15.10
CA SER A 92 -33.34 -5.28 -15.60
C SER A 92 -32.07 -5.93 -15.07
N PRO A 93 -32.03 -7.27 -14.97
CA PRO A 93 -30.77 -7.97 -14.79
C PRO A 93 -29.75 -7.63 -15.88
N ILE A 94 -28.49 -7.84 -15.55
CA ILE A 94 -27.35 -7.64 -16.44
C ILE A 94 -27.38 -8.73 -17.51
N ASN A 95 -27.28 -8.33 -18.78
CA ASN A 95 -27.16 -9.26 -19.90
C ASN A 95 -25.73 -9.26 -20.42
N ILE A 96 -25.16 -10.44 -20.65
CA ILE A 96 -23.78 -10.65 -21.06
C ILE A 96 -23.76 -11.02 -22.53
N PHE A 97 -22.85 -10.39 -23.27
CA PHE A 97 -22.66 -10.64 -24.68
C PHE A 97 -21.18 -10.88 -24.99
N ILE A 98 -20.93 -11.87 -25.84
CA ILE A 98 -19.58 -12.15 -26.35
C ILE A 98 -19.63 -12.11 -27.87
N PHE A 99 -18.69 -11.38 -28.46
CA PHE A 99 -18.59 -11.17 -29.89
C PHE A 99 -17.20 -11.55 -30.37
N ASP A 100 -17.16 -12.13 -31.58
CA ASP A 100 -15.93 -12.14 -32.35
C ASP A 100 -15.78 -10.80 -33.04
N ILE A 101 -14.58 -10.24 -32.93
CA ILE A 101 -14.21 -9.01 -33.59
C ILE A 101 -12.94 -9.23 -34.41
N LEU A 102 -12.87 -8.58 -35.56
CA LEU A 102 -11.61 -8.37 -36.30
C LEU A 102 -11.08 -6.99 -35.96
N ARG A 103 -9.83 -6.74 -36.35
CA ARG A 103 -9.22 -5.41 -36.29
C ARG A 103 -10.10 -4.37 -37.01
N ASN A 104 -10.81 -3.57 -36.19
CA ASN A 104 -11.79 -2.55 -36.57
C ASN A 104 -13.18 -3.05 -37.01
N ASP A 105 -13.58 -4.31 -36.84
CA ASP A 105 -14.94 -4.76 -37.20
C ASP A 105 -15.54 -5.80 -36.27
N ILE A 106 -16.88 -5.84 -36.20
CA ILE A 106 -17.61 -6.85 -35.42
C ILE A 106 -18.09 -7.93 -36.38
N ILE A 107 -17.61 -9.16 -36.21
CA ILE A 107 -17.93 -10.26 -37.12
C ILE A 107 -19.33 -10.80 -36.81
N LYS A 108 -19.52 -11.26 -35.57
CA LYS A 108 -20.76 -11.94 -35.15
C LYS A 108 -20.87 -12.03 -33.63
N LYS A 109 -22.11 -12.06 -33.15
CA LYS A 109 -22.41 -12.43 -31.76
C LYS A 109 -22.24 -13.94 -31.59
N LYS A 110 -21.31 -14.36 -30.73
CA LYS A 110 -21.09 -15.75 -30.37
C LYS A 110 -22.01 -16.23 -29.27
N PHE A 111 -22.29 -15.34 -28.29
CA PHE A 111 -22.99 -15.74 -27.08
C PHE A 111 -23.84 -14.62 -26.50
N SER A 112 -24.95 -15.01 -25.87
CA SER A 112 -25.83 -14.17 -25.06
C SER A 112 -26.16 -14.90 -23.80
N PHE A 113 -26.14 -14.21 -22.67
CA PHE A 113 -26.57 -14.80 -21.41
C PHE A 113 -27.26 -13.79 -20.52
N ASP A 114 -28.56 -14.04 -20.31
CA ASP A 114 -29.37 -13.28 -19.37
C ASP A 114 -29.06 -13.77 -17.95
N THR A 115 -28.43 -12.92 -17.14
CA THR A 115 -28.15 -13.25 -15.74
C THR A 115 -29.37 -12.94 -14.87
N ILE A 116 -29.39 -13.42 -13.63
CA ILE A 116 -30.24 -12.91 -12.55
C ILE A 116 -29.58 -11.80 -11.71
N ILE A 117 -28.34 -11.40 -12.04
CA ILE A 117 -27.60 -10.34 -11.33
C ILE A 117 -28.20 -8.99 -11.72
N ALA A 118 -28.57 -8.16 -10.75
CA ALA A 118 -29.17 -6.85 -10.98
C ALA A 118 -28.32 -5.68 -10.43
N SER A 119 -27.44 -5.95 -9.46
CA SER A 119 -26.57 -4.93 -8.88
C SER A 119 -25.23 -4.83 -9.61
N GLU A 120 -24.75 -3.62 -9.83
CA GLU A 120 -23.35 -3.36 -10.24
C GLU A 120 -22.41 -3.36 -9.03
N GLU A 121 -22.93 -3.21 -7.82
CA GLU A 121 -22.11 -3.25 -6.61
C GLU A 121 -21.49 -4.64 -6.50
N ASN A 122 -20.15 -4.67 -6.45
CA ASN A 122 -19.36 -5.90 -6.45
C ASN A 122 -19.60 -6.82 -7.66
N PHE A 123 -20.15 -6.33 -8.77
CA PHE A 123 -20.22 -7.08 -10.02
C PHE A 123 -18.82 -7.26 -10.61
N SER A 124 -18.50 -8.47 -11.05
CA SER A 124 -17.23 -8.77 -11.71
C SER A 124 -17.41 -9.76 -12.86
N ILE A 125 -16.57 -9.58 -13.87
CA ILE A 125 -16.42 -10.49 -15.00
C ILE A 125 -14.93 -10.79 -15.12
N GLN A 126 -14.57 -12.08 -15.12
CA GLN A 126 -13.18 -12.52 -15.21
C GLN A 126 -13.04 -13.59 -16.29
N VAL A 127 -12.03 -13.46 -17.14
CA VAL A 127 -11.64 -14.49 -18.10
C VAL A 127 -10.36 -15.13 -17.62
N GLN A 128 -10.38 -16.45 -17.46
CA GLN A 128 -9.21 -17.19 -17.00
C GLN A 128 -9.30 -18.67 -17.35
N ASN A 129 -8.16 -19.32 -17.26
CA ASN A 129 -8.06 -20.76 -17.29
C ASN A 129 -8.45 -21.24 -15.88
N LEU A 130 -9.38 -22.18 -15.77
CA LEU A 130 -10.05 -22.50 -14.50
C LEU A 130 -9.92 -23.97 -14.16
N MET A 131 -10.35 -24.87 -15.03
CA MET A 131 -10.29 -26.32 -14.78
C MET A 131 -8.93 -26.89 -15.16
N THR A 132 -8.30 -26.34 -16.20
CA THR A 132 -7.01 -26.83 -16.71
C THR A 132 -6.08 -25.66 -17.05
N GLN A 133 -4.86 -25.96 -17.51
CA GLN A 133 -3.92 -24.91 -17.91
C GLN A 133 -4.34 -24.17 -19.19
N ASN A 134 -5.15 -24.78 -20.05
CA ASN A 134 -5.41 -24.27 -21.40
C ASN A 134 -6.90 -24.04 -21.70
N ASP A 135 -7.79 -24.29 -20.74
CA ASP A 135 -9.20 -24.01 -20.94
C ASP A 135 -9.48 -22.51 -20.80
N ILE A 136 -10.62 -22.06 -21.33
CA ILE A 136 -11.01 -20.66 -21.26
C ILE A 136 -12.38 -20.61 -20.60
N ASN A 137 -12.43 -20.00 -19.42
CA ASN A 137 -13.65 -19.84 -18.67
C ASN A 137 -13.93 -18.37 -18.42
N LEU A 138 -15.21 -18.05 -18.47
CA LEU A 138 -15.78 -16.78 -18.07
C LEU A 138 -16.46 -16.98 -16.73
N LEU A 139 -15.98 -16.25 -15.73
CA LEU A 139 -16.61 -16.13 -14.42
C LEU A 139 -17.39 -14.84 -14.35
N ILE A 140 -18.64 -14.94 -13.91
CA ILE A 140 -19.53 -13.78 -13.75
C ILE A 140 -20.11 -13.85 -12.37
N ASP A 141 -19.86 -12.83 -11.57
CA ASP A 141 -20.26 -12.81 -10.18
C ASP A 141 -20.86 -11.46 -9.76
N GLY A 142 -21.84 -11.50 -8.87
CA GLY A 142 -22.58 -10.30 -8.45
C GLY A 142 -23.78 -10.62 -7.56
N LYS A 143 -24.67 -9.64 -7.39
CA LYS A 143 -25.87 -9.77 -6.55
C LYS A 143 -27.16 -9.74 -7.37
N SER A 144 -28.05 -10.68 -7.08
CA SER A 144 -29.42 -10.68 -7.62
C SER A 144 -30.28 -9.57 -7.02
N SER A 145 -31.48 -9.36 -7.57
CA SER A 145 -32.43 -8.35 -7.07
C SER A 145 -32.92 -8.61 -5.64
N ASP A 146 -32.95 -9.87 -5.22
CA ASP A 146 -33.26 -10.29 -3.84
C ASP A 146 -32.03 -10.34 -2.92
N GLY A 147 -30.88 -9.82 -3.37
CA GLY A 147 -29.67 -9.67 -2.56
C GLY A 147 -28.84 -10.93 -2.37
N LYS A 148 -29.14 -12.03 -3.09
CA LYS A 148 -28.30 -13.24 -3.07
C LYS A 148 -27.04 -13.04 -3.92
N ASN A 149 -25.95 -13.63 -3.46
CA ASN A 149 -24.72 -13.71 -4.24
C ASN A 149 -24.86 -14.80 -5.30
N VAL A 150 -24.44 -14.49 -6.51
CA VAL A 150 -24.53 -15.39 -7.67
C VAL A 150 -23.17 -15.46 -8.33
N LEU A 151 -22.75 -16.68 -8.68
CA LEU A 151 -21.56 -16.98 -9.45
C LEU A 151 -21.94 -17.90 -10.62
N TYR A 152 -21.68 -17.45 -11.83
CA TYR A 152 -21.78 -18.25 -13.05
C TYR A 152 -20.39 -18.69 -13.50
N ILE A 153 -20.30 -19.94 -13.96
CA ILE A 153 -19.13 -20.48 -14.63
C ILE A 153 -19.54 -20.85 -16.04
N ILE A 154 -18.93 -20.23 -17.03
CA ILE A 154 -19.21 -20.44 -18.45
C ILE A 154 -17.90 -20.87 -19.11
N ALA A 155 -17.88 -22.05 -19.71
CA ALA A 155 -16.71 -22.56 -20.42
C ALA A 155 -16.82 -22.26 -21.91
N TYR A 156 -15.68 -22.04 -22.55
CA TYR A 156 -15.56 -22.04 -24.00
C TYR A 156 -15.11 -23.42 -24.47
N GLU A 157 -15.99 -24.11 -25.20
CA GLU A 157 -15.74 -25.45 -25.73
C GLU A 157 -16.29 -25.56 -27.16
N LYS A 158 -15.49 -26.11 -28.09
CA LYS A 158 -15.89 -26.36 -29.49
C LYS A 158 -16.48 -25.09 -30.16
N ASP A 159 -15.72 -24.00 -30.10
CA ASP A 159 -16.03 -22.70 -30.70
C ASP A 159 -17.30 -22.00 -30.19
N ASN A 160 -17.81 -22.43 -29.03
CA ASN A 160 -19.00 -21.87 -28.41
C ASN A 160 -18.86 -21.75 -26.89
N TYR A 161 -19.62 -20.83 -26.29
CA TYR A 161 -19.72 -20.67 -24.84
C TYR A 161 -20.90 -21.46 -24.29
N LYS A 162 -20.68 -22.18 -23.20
CA LYS A 162 -21.69 -22.98 -22.52
C LYS A 162 -21.67 -22.70 -21.02
N LEU A 163 -22.84 -22.43 -20.45
CA LEU A 163 -23.00 -22.38 -19.00
C LEU A 163 -22.71 -23.77 -18.42
N ILE A 164 -21.70 -23.84 -17.55
CA ILE A 164 -21.33 -25.06 -16.82
C ILE A 164 -22.21 -25.20 -15.59
N ASP A 165 -22.25 -24.18 -14.75
CA ASP A 165 -23.06 -24.21 -13.54
C ASP A 165 -23.37 -22.79 -13.01
N THR A 166 -24.35 -22.70 -12.12
CA THR A 166 -24.77 -21.50 -11.40
C THR A 166 -24.83 -21.76 -9.91
N PHE A 167 -24.02 -21.02 -9.16
CA PHE A 167 -24.01 -21.08 -7.70
C PHE A 167 -24.72 -19.85 -7.13
N THR A 168 -25.73 -20.08 -6.29
CA THR A 168 -26.45 -19.02 -5.58
C THR A 168 -26.30 -19.20 -4.08
N ALA A 169 -26.06 -18.09 -3.37
CA ALA A 169 -25.81 -18.12 -1.94
C ALA A 169 -26.40 -16.91 -1.21
N ASN A 170 -26.85 -17.08 0.03
CA ASN A 170 -27.32 -15.96 0.86
C ASN A 170 -26.18 -14.99 1.20
N PHE A 171 -24.98 -15.50 1.48
CA PHE A 171 -23.88 -14.70 2.05
C PHE A 171 -22.69 -14.55 1.11
N SER A 172 -22.28 -15.61 0.43
CA SER A 172 -21.21 -15.56 -0.57
C SER A 172 -21.16 -16.82 -1.42
N ALA A 173 -20.76 -16.65 -2.67
CA ALA A 173 -20.37 -17.72 -3.58
C ALA A 173 -18.99 -17.33 -4.16
N PHE A 174 -17.98 -18.16 -3.97
CA PHE A 174 -16.62 -17.84 -4.42
C PHE A 174 -15.83 -19.10 -4.77
N ILE A 175 -14.71 -18.90 -5.46
CA ILE A 175 -13.82 -19.95 -5.90
C ILE A 175 -12.60 -20.02 -4.98
N ASP A 176 -12.29 -21.22 -4.51
CA ASP A 176 -10.99 -21.58 -3.96
C ASP A 176 -10.09 -22.03 -5.10
N TYR A 177 -8.86 -21.54 -5.10
CA TYR A 177 -7.85 -21.90 -6.08
C TYR A 177 -6.74 -22.74 -5.44
N ILE A 178 -6.08 -23.55 -6.27
CA ILE A 178 -4.81 -24.18 -5.95
C ILE A 178 -3.75 -23.63 -6.91
N GLU A 179 -2.60 -23.25 -6.36
CA GLU A 179 -1.43 -22.85 -7.15
C GLU A 179 -0.76 -24.10 -7.73
N ILE A 180 -0.47 -24.06 -9.03
CA ILE A 180 0.36 -25.04 -9.71
C ILE A 180 1.64 -24.34 -10.17
N GLU A 181 2.77 -24.88 -9.72
CA GLU A 181 4.11 -24.46 -10.12
C GLU A 181 4.66 -25.41 -11.18
N THR A 182 5.12 -24.86 -12.29
CA THR A 182 5.76 -25.58 -13.40
C THR A 182 7.08 -24.93 -13.76
N GLU A 183 7.91 -25.63 -14.55
CA GLU A 183 9.16 -25.06 -15.07
C GLU A 183 8.96 -23.77 -15.89
N LYS A 184 7.75 -23.57 -16.45
CA LYS A 184 7.41 -22.41 -17.28
C LYS A 184 6.77 -21.26 -16.49
N GLY A 185 6.44 -21.47 -15.21
CA GLY A 185 5.81 -20.46 -14.35
C GLY A 185 4.71 -21.01 -13.44
N LYS A 186 4.04 -20.10 -12.75
CA LYS A 186 2.95 -20.37 -11.81
C LYS A 186 1.59 -19.98 -12.40
N TYR A 187 0.57 -20.76 -12.11
CA TYR A 187 -0.82 -20.45 -12.44
C TYR A 187 -1.77 -21.03 -11.40
N ASN A 188 -3.01 -20.57 -11.41
CA ASN A 188 -4.04 -21.08 -10.51
C ASN A 188 -5.04 -21.93 -11.30
N VAL A 189 -5.50 -23.01 -10.68
CA VAL A 189 -6.68 -23.74 -11.13
C VAL A 189 -7.70 -23.83 -10.00
N LEU A 190 -8.93 -24.13 -10.36
CA LEU A 190 -10.02 -24.42 -9.45
C LEU A 190 -9.63 -25.56 -8.50
N ASN A 191 -9.73 -25.29 -7.21
CA ASN A 191 -9.77 -26.33 -6.19
C ASN A 191 -11.22 -26.71 -5.86
N SER A 192 -12.05 -25.70 -5.57
CA SER A 192 -13.47 -25.88 -5.27
C SER A 192 -14.27 -24.59 -5.45
N VAL A 193 -15.59 -24.73 -5.58
CA VAL A 193 -16.53 -23.62 -5.42
C VAL A 193 -17.16 -23.74 -4.04
N ILE A 194 -17.22 -22.63 -3.30
CA ILE A 194 -17.79 -22.59 -1.96
C ILE A 194 -19.02 -21.68 -1.98
N THR A 195 -20.12 -22.14 -1.38
CA THR A 195 -21.30 -21.32 -1.11
C THR A 195 -21.59 -21.27 0.39
N ILE A 196 -21.96 -20.08 0.87
CA ILE A 196 -22.34 -19.84 2.26
C ILE A 196 -23.81 -19.41 2.31
N ASN A 197 -24.63 -20.24 2.93
CA ASN A 197 -26.08 -20.07 3.03
C ASN A 197 -26.56 -19.99 4.48
N ASN A 198 -27.81 -19.60 4.67
CA ASN A 198 -28.49 -19.83 5.96
C ASN A 198 -28.60 -21.35 6.20
N SER A 199 -28.37 -21.80 7.44
CA SER A 199 -28.75 -23.18 7.82
C SER A 199 -30.28 -23.32 7.77
N PHE A 200 -30.76 -24.51 7.40
CA PHE A 200 -32.18 -24.84 7.33
C PHE A 200 -32.86 -24.91 8.72
N SER A 201 -32.10 -24.88 9.82
CA SER A 201 -32.69 -24.84 11.17
C SER A 201 -33.29 -23.46 11.47
N SER A 202 -34.61 -23.37 11.37
CA SER A 202 -35.42 -22.16 11.60
C SER A 202 -35.34 -21.61 13.04
N THR A 203 -34.59 -22.25 13.93
CA THR A 203 -34.44 -21.88 15.34
C THR A 203 -33.21 -21.04 15.65
N ASN A 204 -32.18 -20.98 14.80
CA ASN A 204 -30.96 -20.20 15.08
C ASN A 204 -30.38 -19.51 13.83
N ALA A 205 -30.62 -18.19 13.71
CA ALA A 205 -30.07 -17.35 12.62
C ALA A 205 -28.52 -17.26 12.59
N ASN A 206 -27.84 -17.80 13.62
CA ASN A 206 -26.38 -17.75 13.79
C ASN A 206 -25.64 -18.92 13.14
N ILE A 207 -26.36 -19.93 12.65
CA ILE A 207 -25.75 -21.10 12.01
C ILE A 207 -25.73 -20.87 10.50
N LYS A 208 -24.54 -20.92 9.91
CA LYS A 208 -24.34 -20.82 8.45
C LYS A 208 -24.05 -22.20 7.89
N LYS A 209 -24.58 -22.50 6.71
CA LYS A 209 -24.26 -23.73 5.99
C LYS A 209 -23.20 -23.42 4.94
N LYS A 210 -22.07 -24.12 4.98
CA LYS A 210 -21.02 -24.06 3.98
C LYS A 210 -21.08 -25.31 3.12
N ASP A 211 -21.39 -25.13 1.85
CA ASP A 211 -21.34 -26.19 0.86
C ASP A 211 -20.08 -26.01 -0.01
N THR A 212 -19.33 -27.09 -0.18
CA THR A 212 -18.12 -27.13 -0.99
C THR A 212 -18.35 -28.06 -2.18
N TYR A 213 -18.22 -27.53 -3.38
CA TYR A 213 -18.40 -28.24 -4.64
C TYR A 213 -17.06 -28.47 -5.31
N LYS A 214 -16.84 -29.68 -5.81
CA LYS A 214 -15.66 -30.02 -6.61
C LYS A 214 -16.05 -30.34 -8.03
N TRP A 215 -15.12 -30.08 -8.94
CA TRP A 215 -15.27 -30.42 -10.35
C TRP A 215 -14.99 -31.91 -10.57
N ASN A 216 -15.85 -32.59 -11.33
CA ASN A 216 -15.62 -33.94 -11.81
C ASN A 216 -15.23 -33.89 -13.29
N ASP A 217 -13.96 -34.18 -13.58
CA ASP A 217 -13.42 -34.10 -14.94
C ASP A 217 -14.01 -35.10 -15.93
N GLU A 218 -14.42 -36.28 -15.46
CA GLU A 218 -15.00 -37.33 -16.32
C GLU A 218 -16.43 -36.96 -16.73
N LYS A 219 -17.21 -36.46 -15.78
CA LYS A 219 -18.62 -36.11 -15.98
C LYS A 219 -18.83 -34.69 -16.49
N LYS A 220 -17.80 -33.84 -16.41
CA LYS A 220 -17.86 -32.41 -16.75
C LYS A 220 -18.96 -31.67 -15.99
N GLU A 221 -19.09 -31.98 -14.70
CA GLU A 221 -20.07 -31.37 -13.80
C GLU A 221 -19.48 -31.12 -12.42
N PHE A 222 -20.07 -30.18 -11.68
CA PHE A 222 -19.79 -30.01 -10.26
C PHE A 222 -20.61 -30.99 -9.44
N TYR A 223 -20.00 -31.50 -8.38
CA TYR A 223 -20.71 -32.30 -7.37
C TYR A 223 -20.46 -31.72 -5.98
N LEU A 224 -21.47 -31.83 -5.11
CA LEU A 224 -21.35 -31.48 -3.70
C LEU A 224 -20.37 -32.45 -3.05
N TYR A 225 -19.21 -31.94 -2.62
CA TYR A 225 -18.15 -32.72 -2.00
C TYR A 225 -18.28 -32.76 -0.48
N ASP A 226 -18.61 -31.61 0.12
CA ASP A 226 -18.76 -31.46 1.58
C ASP A 226 -19.84 -30.43 1.91
N SER A 227 -20.52 -30.63 3.03
CA SER A 227 -21.55 -29.73 3.57
C SER A 227 -21.38 -29.66 5.08
N SER A 228 -20.99 -28.50 5.58
CA SER A 228 -20.70 -28.27 7.00
C SER A 228 -21.52 -27.12 7.58
N GLU A 229 -21.80 -27.19 8.88
CA GLU A 229 -22.39 -26.09 9.62
C GLU A 229 -21.31 -25.29 10.34
N ILE A 230 -21.40 -23.98 10.20
CA ILE A 230 -20.51 -23.00 10.83
C ILE A 230 -21.32 -22.31 11.91
N LEU A 231 -20.92 -22.54 13.16
CA LEU A 231 -21.35 -21.72 14.28
C LEU A 231 -20.54 -20.43 14.21
N SER A 232 -21.17 -19.33 13.80
CA SER A 232 -20.54 -18.03 13.98
C SER A 232 -20.55 -17.70 15.47
N ASP A 233 -19.36 -17.56 16.05
CA ASP A 233 -19.22 -16.87 17.33
C ASP A 233 -19.74 -15.45 17.12
N GLN A 234 -20.92 -15.14 17.67
CA GLN A 234 -21.37 -13.76 17.74
C GLN A 234 -20.38 -13.02 18.63
N ASN A 235 -19.40 -12.37 18.00
CA ASN A 235 -18.43 -11.57 18.70
C ASN A 235 -19.17 -10.28 19.12
N ILE A 236 -19.75 -10.27 20.34
CA ILE A 236 -20.58 -9.17 20.89
C ILE A 236 -19.86 -7.81 20.82
N GLN A 237 -18.54 -7.81 20.66
CA GLN A 237 -17.69 -6.62 20.67
C GLN A 237 -17.60 -5.88 19.33
N ILE A 238 -17.98 -6.47 18.19
CA ILE A 238 -17.84 -5.82 16.87
C ILE A 238 -19.22 -5.45 16.34
N ASP A 239 -19.38 -4.18 15.94
CA ASP A 239 -20.64 -3.67 15.41
C ASP A 239 -21.10 -4.50 14.19
N PRO A 240 -22.29 -5.15 14.24
CA PRO A 240 -22.82 -5.92 13.13
C PRO A 240 -22.96 -5.12 11.82
N SER A 241 -23.07 -3.79 11.89
CA SER A 241 -23.13 -2.92 10.71
C SER A 241 -21.86 -3.04 9.84
N ILE A 242 -20.70 -3.27 10.46
CA ILE A 242 -19.42 -3.50 9.77
C ILE A 242 -19.52 -4.75 8.90
N TYR A 243 -20.12 -5.81 9.42
CA TYR A 243 -20.25 -7.08 8.72
C TYR A 243 -21.50 -7.17 7.84
N SER A 244 -22.24 -6.09 7.60
CA SER A 244 -23.48 -6.15 6.83
C SER A 244 -23.22 -6.48 5.35
N SER A 245 -22.21 -5.89 4.74
CA SER A 245 -21.80 -6.10 3.33
C SER A 245 -20.28 -6.14 3.17
N GLU A 246 -19.81 -6.65 2.03
CA GLU A 246 -18.40 -6.61 1.64
C GLU A 246 -17.88 -5.17 1.59
N GLU A 247 -18.71 -4.24 1.08
CA GLU A 247 -18.36 -2.82 0.97
C GLU A 247 -18.23 -2.18 2.34
N ASN A 248 -19.18 -2.39 3.25
CA ASN A 248 -19.12 -1.81 4.60
C ASN A 248 -17.90 -2.34 5.37
N TYR A 249 -17.61 -3.63 5.25
CA TYR A 249 -16.44 -4.22 5.87
C TYR A 249 -15.15 -3.68 5.24
N PHE A 250 -15.06 -3.61 3.91
CA PHE A 250 -13.90 -3.05 3.24
C PHE A 250 -13.67 -1.59 3.63
N ASN A 251 -14.74 -0.79 3.68
CA ASN A 251 -14.71 0.60 4.12
C ASN A 251 -14.18 0.73 5.55
N TYR A 252 -14.58 -0.17 6.46
CA TYR A 252 -14.12 -0.17 7.84
C TYR A 252 -12.62 -0.46 7.98
N ILE A 253 -12.03 -1.26 7.10
CA ILE A 253 -10.61 -1.63 7.18
C ILE A 253 -9.69 -0.71 6.36
N LYS A 254 -10.20 0.30 5.66
CA LYS A 254 -9.36 1.20 4.84
C LYS A 254 -8.28 1.91 5.66
N GLY A 255 -7.14 2.16 5.04
CA GLY A 255 -6.00 2.83 5.67
C GLY A 255 -4.95 1.88 6.22
N PHE A 256 -4.07 2.42 7.06
CA PHE A 256 -2.90 1.71 7.58
C PHE A 256 -3.22 0.80 8.76
N TRP A 257 -2.63 -0.39 8.73
CA TRP A 257 -2.61 -1.36 9.81
C TRP A 257 -1.17 -1.81 10.02
N TYR A 258 -0.74 -1.83 11.28
CA TYR A 258 0.63 -2.14 11.68
C TYR A 258 0.69 -3.44 12.46
N PRO A 259 1.82 -4.17 12.46
CA PRO A 259 1.99 -5.35 13.31
C PRO A 259 1.63 -5.04 14.77
N SER A 260 0.91 -5.94 15.42
CA SER A 260 0.43 -5.76 16.80
C SER A 260 1.56 -5.49 17.80
N GLU A 261 2.76 -6.01 17.52
CA GLU A 261 4.00 -5.82 18.27
C GLU A 261 4.37 -4.33 18.37
N TYR A 262 4.02 -3.52 17.36
CA TYR A 262 4.34 -2.09 17.36
C TYR A 262 3.55 -1.34 18.43
N LYS A 263 2.28 -1.71 18.61
CA LYS A 263 1.45 -1.17 19.70
C LYS A 263 2.00 -1.56 21.07
N ASP A 264 2.45 -2.81 21.21
CA ASP A 264 3.08 -3.30 22.44
C ASP A 264 4.36 -2.54 22.78
N LEU A 265 5.18 -2.18 21.79
CA LEU A 265 6.39 -1.37 21.98
C LEU A 265 6.07 0.05 22.44
N ILE A 266 5.02 0.65 21.87
CA ILE A 266 4.55 2.00 22.23
C ILE A 266 3.97 1.99 23.65
N ASP A 267 3.02 1.09 23.94
CA ASP A 267 2.29 1.05 25.21
C ASP A 267 3.20 0.69 26.39
N LYS A 268 4.30 -0.07 26.15
CA LYS A 268 5.28 -0.47 27.18
C LYS A 268 6.51 0.44 27.25
N ASP A 269 6.54 1.52 26.46
CA ASP A 269 7.69 2.44 26.35
C ASP A 269 9.02 1.72 26.03
N LYS A 270 8.98 0.73 25.12
CA LYS A 270 10.13 -0.09 24.70
C LYS A 270 10.62 0.19 23.29
N LEU A 271 10.08 1.24 22.65
CA LEU A 271 10.47 1.61 21.29
C LEU A 271 11.90 2.17 21.28
N SER A 272 12.84 1.42 20.71
CA SER A 272 14.21 1.86 20.44
C SER A 272 14.29 2.49 19.04
N PRO A 273 14.57 3.81 18.91
CA PRO A 273 14.54 4.46 17.60
C PRO A 273 15.66 4.06 16.62
N ASP A 274 16.67 3.34 17.11
CA ASP A 274 17.79 2.85 16.30
C ASP A 274 17.45 1.48 15.65
N ASP A 275 16.50 0.74 16.21
CA ASP A 275 16.07 -0.56 15.69
C ASP A 275 15.07 -0.43 14.52
N TYR A 276 14.48 0.76 14.36
CA TYR A 276 13.44 1.02 13.37
C TYR A 276 13.79 2.22 12.49
N SER A 277 13.61 2.05 11.18
CA SER A 277 13.73 3.12 10.19
C SER A 277 12.41 3.31 9.43
N VAL A 278 12.33 4.41 8.67
CA VAL A 278 11.25 4.61 7.68
C VAL A 278 11.19 3.40 6.75
N ASP A 279 12.36 2.91 6.35
CA ASP A 279 12.49 1.85 5.36
C ASP A 279 12.14 0.49 5.94
N SER A 280 12.44 0.19 7.22
CA SER A 280 12.16 -1.11 7.83
C SER A 280 10.76 -1.28 8.43
N SER A 281 9.97 -0.20 8.52
CA SER A 281 8.63 -0.23 9.12
C SER A 281 7.64 -1.05 8.28
N GLN A 282 7.05 -2.10 8.87
CA GLN A 282 6.06 -2.96 8.22
C GLN A 282 4.64 -2.40 8.37
N PHE A 283 3.81 -2.60 7.35
CA PHE A 283 2.38 -2.29 7.40
C PHE A 283 1.60 -3.05 6.31
N ILE A 284 0.29 -3.14 6.49
CA ILE A 284 -0.66 -3.39 5.41
C ILE A 284 -1.57 -2.18 5.26
N TYR A 285 -1.81 -1.78 4.02
CA TYR A 285 -2.62 -0.61 3.67
C TYR A 285 -3.66 -0.97 2.62
N PHE A 286 -4.92 -0.64 2.91
CA PHE A 286 -6.05 -0.88 2.01
C PHE A 286 -6.54 0.46 1.45
N SER A 287 -6.63 0.57 0.12
CA SER A 287 -7.13 1.75 -0.58
C SER A 287 -8.29 1.41 -1.51
N ASP A 288 -9.19 2.37 -1.67
CA ASP A 288 -10.31 2.34 -2.62
C ASP A 288 -10.06 3.27 -3.82
N SER A 289 -8.97 4.04 -3.80
CA SER A 289 -8.58 4.93 -4.91
C SER A 289 -7.05 5.01 -5.03
N PRO A 290 -6.41 4.17 -5.88
CA PRO A 290 -7.01 3.04 -6.61
C PRO A 290 -7.41 1.90 -5.66
N LYS A 291 -8.25 0.96 -6.15
CA LYS A 291 -8.70 -0.21 -5.37
C LYS A 291 -7.56 -1.24 -5.24
N GLU A 292 -6.76 -1.12 -4.20
CA GLU A 292 -5.51 -1.87 -4.03
C GLU A 292 -5.20 -2.25 -2.56
N VAL A 293 -4.30 -3.21 -2.41
CA VAL A 293 -3.65 -3.56 -1.14
C VAL A 293 -2.15 -3.36 -1.30
N ASN A 294 -1.54 -2.63 -0.37
CA ASN A 294 -0.10 -2.47 -0.27
C ASN A 294 0.40 -3.20 0.98
N ILE A 295 1.34 -4.13 0.80
CA ILE A 295 1.94 -4.88 1.91
C ILE A 295 3.43 -4.54 1.95
N LYS A 296 3.85 -3.86 3.02
CA LYS A 296 5.24 -3.48 3.22
C LYS A 296 5.93 -4.46 4.18
N TYR A 297 7.05 -5.03 3.73
CA TYR A 297 7.92 -5.87 4.54
C TYR A 297 9.39 -5.55 4.27
N GLY A 298 10.10 -5.09 5.31
CA GLY A 298 11.46 -4.56 5.16
C GLY A 298 11.48 -3.47 4.09
N ASP A 299 12.46 -3.53 3.20
CA ASP A 299 12.71 -2.50 2.18
C ASP A 299 11.80 -2.59 0.94
N TYR A 300 10.88 -3.55 0.90
CA TYR A 300 10.00 -3.79 -0.25
C TYR A 300 8.53 -3.51 0.07
N ILE A 301 7.81 -3.00 -0.92
CA ILE A 301 6.36 -2.81 -0.88
C ILE A 301 5.74 -3.57 -2.05
N ASP A 302 5.04 -4.65 -1.73
CA ASP A 302 4.22 -5.35 -2.71
C ASP A 302 2.90 -4.58 -2.91
N ARG A 303 2.53 -4.35 -4.16
CA ARG A 303 1.31 -3.65 -4.54
C ARG A 303 0.43 -4.57 -5.37
N TYR A 304 -0.79 -4.75 -4.89
CA TYR A 304 -1.76 -5.65 -5.50
C TYR A 304 -3.06 -4.92 -5.82
N LEU A 305 -3.51 -5.01 -7.08
CA LEU A 305 -4.84 -4.59 -7.48
C LEU A 305 -5.88 -5.57 -6.94
N ILE A 306 -6.93 -5.05 -6.32
CA ILE A 306 -8.05 -5.87 -5.84
C ILE A 306 -9.02 -6.09 -6.99
N ILE A 307 -9.06 -7.32 -7.50
CA ILE A 307 -9.95 -7.73 -8.59
C ILE A 307 -11.35 -8.05 -8.05
N LYS A 308 -11.42 -8.74 -6.91
CA LYS A 308 -12.69 -9.12 -6.27
C LYS A 308 -12.57 -9.14 -4.76
N ILE A 309 -13.65 -8.75 -4.09
CA ILE A 309 -13.84 -8.90 -2.66
C ILE A 309 -15.03 -9.84 -2.46
N SER A 310 -14.83 -10.92 -1.73
CA SER A 310 -15.87 -11.89 -1.38
C SER A 310 -15.96 -12.02 0.12
N LYS A 311 -17.16 -12.15 0.66
CA LYS A 311 -17.32 -12.40 2.09
C LYS A 311 -16.95 -13.83 2.43
N LEU A 312 -16.14 -13.99 3.45
CA LEU A 312 -15.66 -15.27 3.94
C LEU A 312 -16.36 -15.60 5.27
N TRP A 313 -16.79 -16.85 5.45
CA TRP A 313 -17.29 -17.35 6.72
C TRP A 313 -16.41 -18.49 7.22
N GLN A 314 -15.70 -18.22 8.31
CA GLN A 314 -15.05 -19.21 9.16
C GLN A 314 -15.74 -19.16 10.54
N SER A 315 -15.01 -19.38 11.64
CA SER A 315 -15.53 -19.06 12.98
C SER A 315 -15.96 -17.60 13.13
N LYS A 316 -15.39 -16.68 12.33
CA LYS A 316 -15.75 -15.26 12.24
C LYS A 316 -15.98 -14.80 10.79
N PRO A 317 -16.81 -13.78 10.55
CA PRO A 317 -16.92 -13.13 9.24
C PRO A 317 -15.62 -12.44 8.82
N GLY A 318 -15.21 -12.68 7.59
CA GLY A 318 -14.00 -12.13 6.98
C GLY A 318 -14.25 -11.61 5.58
N LEU A 319 -13.21 -11.07 4.96
CA LEU A 319 -13.15 -10.78 3.53
C LEU A 319 -12.05 -11.62 2.90
N ARG A 320 -12.30 -12.08 1.69
CA ARG A 320 -11.31 -12.62 0.77
C ARG A 320 -11.09 -11.62 -0.35
N PHE A 321 -9.84 -11.27 -0.58
CA PHE A 321 -9.41 -10.49 -1.74
C PHE A 321 -8.79 -11.42 -2.78
N LEU A 322 -9.27 -11.31 -4.00
CA LEU A 322 -8.58 -11.82 -5.18
C LEU A 322 -7.72 -10.70 -5.75
N LEU A 323 -6.41 -10.95 -5.84
CA LEU A 323 -5.38 -9.95 -6.06
C LEU A 323 -4.62 -10.22 -7.37
N LYS A 324 -4.22 -9.16 -8.07
CA LYS A 324 -3.25 -9.19 -9.18
C LYS A 324 -2.10 -8.25 -8.88
N GLU A 325 -0.88 -8.61 -9.27
CA GLU A 325 0.27 -7.72 -9.17
C GLU A 325 0.09 -6.48 -10.06
N SER A 326 0.28 -5.30 -9.50
CA SER A 326 0.10 -4.05 -10.24
C SER A 326 1.11 -3.86 -11.39
N THR A 327 2.27 -4.51 -11.30
CA THR A 327 3.36 -4.44 -12.28
C THR A 327 3.22 -5.40 -13.45
N ASN A 328 2.40 -6.45 -13.33
CA ASN A 328 2.18 -7.45 -14.39
C ASN A 328 0.75 -8.03 -14.35
N PRO A 329 -0.28 -7.24 -14.74
CA PRO A 329 -1.68 -7.64 -14.63
C PRO A 329 -2.12 -8.71 -15.65
N ASP A 330 -1.31 -9.02 -16.66
CA ASP A 330 -1.67 -9.92 -17.76
C ASP A 330 -1.46 -11.41 -17.44
N ASN A 331 -0.80 -11.73 -16.33
CA ASN A 331 -0.66 -13.13 -15.91
C ASN A 331 -2.00 -13.68 -15.43
N SER A 332 -2.33 -14.92 -15.83
CA SER A 332 -3.48 -15.70 -15.33
C SER A 332 -3.29 -16.18 -13.88
N TYR A 333 -2.33 -15.59 -13.16
CA TYR A 333 -1.99 -15.91 -11.80
C TYR A 333 -2.59 -14.87 -10.87
N TYR A 334 -3.28 -15.35 -9.84
CA TYR A 334 -3.90 -14.52 -8.82
C TYR A 334 -3.33 -14.84 -7.46
N LYS A 335 -3.34 -13.84 -6.60
CA LYS A 335 -2.98 -13.98 -5.20
C LYS A 335 -4.24 -13.88 -4.36
N ILE A 336 -4.27 -14.57 -3.23
CA ILE A 336 -5.40 -14.55 -2.28
C ILE A 336 -4.91 -13.96 -0.97
N LEU A 337 -5.66 -12.96 -0.48
CA LEU A 337 -5.50 -12.42 0.86
C LEU A 337 -6.83 -12.60 1.59
N ASP A 338 -6.81 -13.36 2.68
CA ASP A 338 -7.95 -13.48 3.58
C ASP A 338 -7.73 -12.60 4.80
N ILE A 339 -8.78 -11.92 5.24
CA ILE A 339 -8.74 -11.09 6.44
C ILE A 339 -9.96 -11.32 7.31
N TYR A 340 -9.79 -11.13 8.62
CA TYR A 340 -10.91 -11.10 9.56
C TYR A 340 -10.55 -10.32 10.82
N LEU A 341 -11.53 -9.63 11.39
CA LEU A 341 -11.38 -8.92 12.65
C LEU A 341 -11.54 -9.90 13.82
N THR A 342 -10.57 -9.90 14.75
CA THR A 342 -10.71 -10.62 16.02
C THR A 342 -11.32 -9.74 17.11
N SER A 343 -11.14 -8.42 17.01
CA SER A 343 -11.76 -7.36 17.81
C SER A 343 -11.95 -6.12 16.93
N PRO A 344 -12.61 -5.03 17.38
CA PRO A 344 -12.75 -3.81 16.58
C PRO A 344 -11.41 -3.21 16.12
N THR A 345 -10.33 -3.47 16.86
CA THR A 345 -9.02 -2.84 16.61
C THR A 345 -7.95 -3.83 16.15
N VAL A 346 -8.28 -5.11 15.99
CA VAL A 346 -7.32 -6.16 15.64
C VAL A 346 -7.79 -6.91 14.40
N LEU A 347 -7.01 -6.78 13.32
CA LEU A 347 -7.18 -7.45 12.04
C LEU A 347 -6.21 -8.62 11.96
N LYS A 348 -6.71 -9.81 11.64
CA LYS A 348 -5.88 -10.93 11.22
C LYS A 348 -5.89 -11.05 9.71
N THR A 349 -4.75 -11.41 9.15
CA THR A 349 -4.54 -11.56 7.71
C THR A 349 -3.91 -12.91 7.42
N SER A 350 -4.12 -13.45 6.21
CA SER A 350 -3.52 -14.70 5.73
C SER A 350 -3.27 -14.60 4.23
N GLY A 351 -2.03 -14.80 3.81
CA GLY A 351 -1.59 -14.61 2.42
C GLY A 351 -1.29 -13.15 2.05
N PRO A 352 -0.91 -12.85 0.79
CA PRO A 352 -0.66 -13.80 -0.29
C PRO A 352 0.81 -14.30 -0.34
N ASP A 353 1.07 -15.61 -0.13
CA ASP A 353 2.39 -16.27 -0.02
C ASP A 353 3.44 -15.60 0.89
N ARG A 354 4.19 -16.40 1.67
CA ARG A 354 5.18 -15.97 2.69
C ARG A 354 4.65 -15.09 3.85
N TYR A 355 3.53 -14.40 3.70
CA TYR A 355 2.87 -13.68 4.78
C TYR A 355 2.13 -14.69 5.67
N THR A 356 2.82 -15.17 6.71
CA THR A 356 2.22 -15.90 7.84
C THR A 356 1.06 -15.10 8.44
N LEU A 357 0.13 -15.80 9.08
CA LEU A 357 -0.94 -15.22 9.89
C LEU A 357 -0.41 -14.09 10.79
N GLY A 358 -0.61 -12.85 10.38
CA GLY A 358 -0.17 -11.66 11.11
C GLY A 358 -1.36 -11.01 11.80
N SER A 359 -1.15 -10.57 13.05
CA SER A 359 -2.11 -9.72 13.76
C SER A 359 -1.71 -8.27 13.61
N TYR A 360 -2.63 -7.45 13.12
CA TYR A 360 -2.41 -6.04 12.84
C TYR A 360 -3.38 -5.17 13.61
N VAL A 361 -2.96 -3.95 13.91
CA VAL A 361 -3.71 -2.96 14.67
C VAL A 361 -3.63 -1.58 14.03
N ARG A 362 -4.66 -0.77 14.27
CA ARG A 362 -4.58 0.67 13.97
C ARG A 362 -3.81 1.40 15.06
N LEU A 363 -2.89 2.25 14.65
CA LEU A 363 -2.23 3.22 15.53
C LEU A 363 -2.93 4.57 15.41
N GLN A 364 -2.81 5.42 16.43
CA GLN A 364 -3.43 6.76 16.42
C GLN A 364 -2.80 7.70 15.38
N LYS A 365 -1.55 7.42 15.02
CA LYS A 365 -0.76 8.11 13.99
C LYS A 365 0.19 7.11 13.34
N PRO A 366 0.80 7.42 12.18
CA PRO A 366 1.77 6.54 11.54
C PRO A 366 2.90 6.11 12.50
N PHE A 367 3.33 4.84 12.41
CA PHE A 367 4.37 4.30 13.31
C PHE A 367 5.66 5.14 13.29
N ILE A 368 6.01 5.68 12.11
CA ILE A 368 7.18 6.53 11.94
C ILE A 368 7.15 7.81 12.80
N GLU A 369 5.97 8.35 13.08
CA GLU A 369 5.85 9.53 13.94
C GLU A 369 6.20 9.21 15.40
N TYR A 370 5.91 7.99 15.87
CA TYR A 370 6.35 7.54 17.20
C TYR A 370 7.88 7.44 17.28
N ILE A 371 8.52 6.93 16.23
CA ILE A 371 9.98 6.87 16.14
C ILE A 371 10.57 8.28 16.18
N ILE A 372 10.03 9.21 15.39
CA ILE A 372 10.49 10.59 15.33
C ILE A 372 10.35 11.28 16.70
N ASP A 373 9.24 11.09 17.38
CA ASP A 373 9.02 11.69 18.69
C ASP A 373 9.98 11.12 19.74
N LYS A 374 10.22 9.81 19.73
CA LYS A 374 11.24 9.20 20.59
C LYS A 374 12.64 9.71 20.31
N LYS A 375 13.03 9.88 19.03
CA LYS A 375 14.31 10.52 18.67
C LYS A 375 14.39 11.94 19.23
N LYS A 376 13.33 12.74 19.13
CA LYS A 376 13.29 14.10 19.70
C LYS A 376 13.44 14.10 21.22
N GLU A 377 12.77 13.18 21.92
CA GLU A 377 12.90 13.01 23.37
C GLU A 377 14.34 12.68 23.75
N ASP A 378 14.95 11.69 23.10
CA ASP A 378 16.34 11.28 23.32
C ASP A 378 17.34 12.41 23.01
N TYR A 379 17.12 13.12 21.90
CA TYR A 379 17.99 14.23 21.48
C TYR A 379 17.88 15.40 22.46
N SER A 380 16.68 15.68 22.96
CA SER A 380 16.45 16.70 24.00
C SER A 380 17.17 16.33 25.29
N LYS A 381 17.06 15.07 25.74
CA LYS A 381 17.77 14.57 26.93
C LYS A 381 19.28 14.66 26.77
N LYS A 382 19.83 14.14 25.66
CA LYS A 382 21.27 14.21 25.35
C LYS A 382 21.78 15.65 25.25
N THR A 383 20.99 16.55 24.67
CA THR A 383 21.31 17.99 24.60
C THR A 383 21.30 18.62 26.00
N GLY A 384 20.31 18.29 26.83
CA GLY A 384 20.24 18.76 28.22
C GLY A 384 21.42 18.29 29.08
N ASP A 385 21.81 17.03 28.97
CA ASP A 385 22.97 16.48 29.67
C ASP A 385 24.28 17.11 29.18
N MET A 386 24.40 17.39 27.88
CA MET A 386 25.55 18.11 27.32
C MET A 386 25.61 19.57 27.78
N ASN A 387 24.48 20.27 27.83
CA ASN A 387 24.43 21.64 28.36
C ASN A 387 24.93 21.68 29.81
N LYS A 388 24.49 20.75 30.66
CA LYS A 388 24.98 20.64 32.04
C LYS A 388 26.48 20.34 32.10
N PHE A 389 26.96 19.49 31.20
CA PHE A 389 28.38 19.16 31.12
C PHE A 389 29.24 20.37 30.75
N LEU A 390 28.82 21.16 29.74
CA LEU A 390 29.60 22.31 29.28
C LEU A 390 29.75 23.40 30.33
N ILE A 391 28.83 23.56 31.29
CA ILE A 391 28.93 24.63 32.29
C ILE A 391 30.29 24.61 33.01
N GLY A 392 30.95 25.75 33.02
CA GLY A 392 32.26 25.99 33.62
C GLY A 392 33.33 26.48 32.63
N ALA A 393 34.53 26.67 33.14
CA ALA A 393 35.66 27.24 32.42
C ALA A 393 36.59 26.18 31.83
N TYR A 394 37.08 26.45 30.62
CA TYR A 394 38.04 25.61 29.89
C TYR A 394 39.13 26.48 29.29
N LYS A 395 40.36 25.95 29.24
CA LYS A 395 41.53 26.68 28.76
C LYS A 395 42.33 25.88 27.74
N ASN A 396 42.78 26.53 26.67
CA ASN A 396 43.64 25.91 25.67
C ASN A 396 45.12 26.26 25.88
N GLN A 397 46.02 25.64 25.09
CA GLN A 397 47.47 25.89 25.15
C GLN A 397 47.89 27.31 24.75
N LYS A 398 47.02 28.05 24.05
CA LYS A 398 47.26 29.44 23.64
C LYS A 398 46.74 30.45 24.67
N GLU A 399 46.47 30.00 25.90
CA GLU A 399 45.93 30.82 26.99
C GLU A 399 44.55 31.44 26.68
N THR A 400 43.83 30.93 25.68
CA THR A 400 42.41 31.27 25.47
C THR A 400 41.56 30.49 26.45
N GLU A 401 40.74 31.21 27.20
CA GLU A 401 39.79 30.67 28.16
C GLU A 401 38.37 30.85 27.63
N ILE A 402 37.54 29.81 27.71
CA ILE A 402 36.11 29.87 27.45
C ILE A 402 35.35 29.46 28.71
N ASP A 403 34.46 30.31 29.18
CA ASP A 403 33.55 30.04 30.29
C ASP A 403 32.12 29.91 29.76
N PHE A 404 31.52 28.75 29.96
CA PHE A 404 30.14 28.47 29.61
C PHE A 404 29.24 28.60 30.84
N GLN A 405 28.17 29.36 30.69
CA GLN A 405 27.12 29.54 31.68
C GLN A 405 25.79 29.03 31.11
N ASP A 406 24.66 29.24 31.79
CA ASP A 406 23.37 28.84 31.24
C ASP A 406 23.04 29.66 29.98
N LYS A 407 23.19 29.03 28.80
CA LYS A 407 22.95 29.57 27.44
C LYS A 407 23.86 30.71 26.98
N THR A 408 24.70 31.24 27.86
CA THR A 408 25.67 32.30 27.55
C THR A 408 27.10 31.77 27.65
N PHE A 409 28.02 32.45 26.98
CA PHE A 409 29.44 32.13 27.05
C PHE A 409 30.28 33.40 27.08
N SER A 410 31.51 33.28 27.57
CA SER A 410 32.55 34.29 27.40
C SER A 410 33.86 33.67 26.98
N VAL A 411 34.60 34.33 26.09
CA VAL A 411 35.92 33.91 25.61
C VAL A 411 36.91 35.02 25.88
N LYS A 412 38.00 34.69 26.56
CA LYS A 412 39.07 35.62 26.92
C LYS A 412 40.41 35.18 26.36
N ASN A 413 41.15 36.11 25.76
CA ASN A 413 42.55 35.95 25.42
C ASN A 413 43.32 37.23 25.75
N GLY A 414 44.09 37.23 26.84
CA GLY A 414 44.75 38.43 27.36
C GLY A 414 43.75 39.52 27.75
N LYS A 415 43.75 40.65 27.02
CA LYS A 415 42.83 41.78 27.23
C LYS A 415 41.57 41.72 26.36
N LEU A 416 41.52 40.82 25.37
CA LEU A 416 40.37 40.67 24.49
C LEU A 416 39.32 39.79 25.17
N LEU A 417 38.05 40.23 25.12
CA LEU A 417 36.90 39.54 25.67
C LEU A 417 35.75 39.53 24.65
N GLU A 418 35.21 38.35 24.39
CA GLU A 418 33.97 38.14 23.67
C GLU A 418 32.93 37.50 24.57
N SER A 419 31.68 37.88 24.35
CA SER A 419 30.52 37.29 25.01
C SER A 419 29.42 37.04 23.98
N GLY A 420 28.48 36.18 24.36
CA GLY A 420 27.24 36.02 23.64
C GLY A 420 26.48 34.80 24.08
N TYR A 421 25.68 34.26 23.16
CA TYR A 421 24.84 33.09 23.38
C TYR A 421 25.38 31.89 22.62
N TYR A 422 25.19 30.70 23.17
CA TYR A 422 25.48 29.46 22.45
C TYR A 422 24.26 28.55 22.41
N LYS A 423 24.22 27.68 21.41
CA LYS A 423 23.20 26.65 21.25
C LYS A 423 23.86 25.32 20.94
N ILE A 424 23.46 24.27 21.65
CA ILE A 424 23.82 22.89 21.34
C ILE A 424 22.62 22.20 20.70
N ASN A 425 22.87 21.45 19.64
CA ASN A 425 21.92 20.47 19.11
C ASN A 425 22.60 19.11 19.01
N TYR A 426 21.92 18.05 19.44
CA TYR A 426 22.32 16.69 19.13
C TYR A 426 21.55 16.19 17.91
N ASN A 427 22.26 15.72 16.89
CA ASN A 427 21.67 15.10 15.70
C ASN A 427 22.59 14.00 15.18
N ASP A 428 22.06 12.89 14.68
CA ASP A 428 22.82 11.80 14.04
C ASP A 428 24.10 11.40 14.78
N ASN A 429 23.99 11.22 16.09
CA ASN A 429 25.08 10.87 17.00
C ASN A 429 26.18 11.91 17.21
N VAL A 430 26.01 13.14 16.73
CA VAL A 430 26.96 14.24 16.90
C VAL A 430 26.35 15.41 17.65
N TYR A 431 27.21 16.15 18.37
CA TYR A 431 26.85 17.41 19.03
C TYR A 431 27.33 18.58 18.18
N LEU A 432 26.40 19.46 17.79
CA LEU A 432 26.67 20.69 17.07
C LEU A 432 26.57 21.87 18.05
N LEU A 433 27.63 22.65 18.14
CA LEU A 433 27.71 23.87 18.95
C LEU A 433 27.75 25.10 18.02
N SER A 434 26.79 25.99 18.19
CA SER A 434 26.69 27.26 17.47
C SER A 434 26.87 28.42 18.44
N PHE A 435 27.64 29.43 18.04
CA PHE A 435 27.83 30.65 18.82
C PHE A 435 27.18 31.86 18.13
N ILE A 436 26.59 32.74 18.94
CA ILE A 436 26.05 34.03 18.54
C ILE A 436 26.77 35.09 19.36
N PHE A 437 27.77 35.74 18.76
CA PHE A 437 28.62 36.73 19.40
C PHE A 437 27.94 38.10 19.46
N GLU A 438 28.00 38.77 20.60
CA GLU A 438 27.56 40.16 20.76
C GLU A 438 28.60 41.16 20.24
N ASN A 439 29.90 40.78 20.33
CA ASN A 439 31.03 41.64 20.02
C ASN A 439 31.76 41.19 18.73
N LYS A 440 32.54 42.09 18.12
CA LYS A 440 33.21 41.87 16.80
C LYS A 440 34.64 41.35 16.84
N TYR A 441 35.17 41.04 18.01
CA TYR A 441 36.42 40.29 18.07
C TYR A 441 36.14 38.89 17.45
N ASN A 442 37.17 38.24 16.90
CA ASN A 442 37.04 36.96 16.19
C ASN A 442 37.94 35.90 16.83
N LEU A 443 37.81 35.71 18.15
CA LEU A 443 38.61 34.77 18.96
C LEU A 443 38.25 33.31 18.67
N LEU A 444 36.98 33.06 18.35
CA LEU A 444 36.48 31.79 17.82
C LEU A 444 35.79 32.12 16.50
N ASP A 445 36.54 32.06 15.39
CA ASP A 445 36.07 32.28 14.02
C ASP A 445 34.59 31.95 13.89
N ARG A 446 33.72 32.96 13.72
CA ARG A 446 32.25 32.90 13.87
C ARG A 446 31.57 31.78 13.05
N LYS A 447 31.72 30.54 13.50
CA LYS A 447 31.40 29.30 12.80
C LYS A 447 30.61 28.36 13.71
N ASN A 448 30.06 27.31 13.11
CA ASN A 448 29.53 26.18 13.85
C ASN A 448 30.66 25.19 14.14
N TYR A 449 30.55 24.45 15.24
CA TYR A 449 31.55 23.49 15.65
C TYR A 449 30.90 22.13 15.92
N LEU A 450 31.55 21.06 15.50
CA LEU A 450 31.28 19.73 16.01
C LEU A 450 32.03 19.58 17.34
N LEU A 451 31.30 19.14 18.35
CA LEU A 451 31.80 19.01 19.71
C LEU A 451 32.24 17.57 19.94
N ASN A 452 33.53 17.38 20.23
CA ASN A 452 34.12 16.09 20.56
C ASN A 452 34.70 16.13 21.98
N LEU A 453 34.39 15.12 22.79
CA LEU A 453 34.85 15.01 24.17
C LEU A 453 35.85 13.86 24.30
N SER A 454 36.85 14.02 25.15
CA SER A 454 37.67 12.88 25.57
C SER A 454 36.86 11.89 26.40
N GLU A 455 37.26 10.61 26.42
CA GLU A 455 36.56 9.55 27.17
C GLU A 455 36.43 9.87 28.67
N ASP A 456 37.47 10.47 29.26
CA ASP A 456 37.51 10.94 30.65
C ASP A 456 36.77 12.27 30.89
N LYS A 457 36.19 12.85 29.82
CA LYS A 457 35.50 14.14 29.80
C LYS A 457 36.31 15.32 30.36
N SER A 458 37.64 15.21 30.37
CA SER A 458 38.54 16.28 30.84
C SER A 458 38.90 17.29 29.74
N ARG A 459 38.66 16.93 28.47
CA ARG A 459 38.97 17.75 27.30
C ARG A 459 37.75 17.95 26.41
N LEU A 460 37.64 19.17 25.90
CA LEU A 460 36.67 19.62 24.93
C LEU A 460 37.40 19.97 23.64
N SER A 461 37.03 19.34 22.54
CA SER A 461 37.57 19.65 21.21
C SER A 461 36.47 20.24 20.33
N LEU A 462 36.73 21.43 19.79
CA LEU A 462 35.84 22.12 18.85
C LEU A 462 36.39 21.94 17.43
N ILE A 463 35.67 21.18 16.61
CA ILE A 463 36.03 20.92 15.22
C ILE A 463 35.23 21.89 14.33
N PRO A 464 35.87 22.84 13.62
CA PRO A 464 35.15 23.82 12.82
C PRO A 464 34.36 23.18 11.67
N LEU A 465 33.13 23.68 11.45
CA LEU A 465 32.25 23.26 10.37
C LEU A 465 32.00 24.42 9.41
N GLU A 466 32.07 24.13 8.12
CA GLU A 466 31.61 24.99 7.05
C GLU A 466 30.18 24.61 6.65
N PHE A 467 29.33 25.61 6.43
CA PHE A 467 27.98 25.40 5.93
C PHE A 467 27.99 25.45 4.40
N ASN A 468 27.41 24.43 3.77
CA ASN A 468 27.21 24.39 2.33
C ASN A 468 25.75 24.00 1.99
N LEU A 469 25.41 24.05 0.70
CA LEU A 469 24.06 23.73 0.23
C LEU A 469 23.60 22.29 0.54
N ASN A 470 24.53 21.39 0.84
CA ASN A 470 24.29 19.97 1.12
C ASN A 470 24.41 19.64 2.62
N GLY A 471 24.61 20.63 3.50
CA GLY A 471 24.73 20.44 4.96
C GLY A 471 26.02 21.01 5.56
N TYR A 472 26.59 20.31 6.54
CA TYR A 472 27.84 20.68 7.22
C TYR A 472 29.01 19.86 6.69
N THR A 473 30.13 20.52 6.39
CA THR A 473 31.40 19.87 6.10
C THR A 473 32.44 20.22 7.14
N ILE A 474 33.21 19.23 7.60
CA ILE A 474 34.35 19.46 8.49
C ILE A 474 35.41 20.24 7.72
N GLU A 475 35.81 21.39 8.26
CA GLU A 475 36.89 22.15 7.65
C GLU A 475 38.22 21.41 7.83
N ASN A 476 39.12 21.51 6.84
CA ASN A 476 40.46 20.96 6.93
C ASN A 476 41.39 21.85 7.79
N ILE A 477 40.94 22.16 9.01
CA ILE A 477 41.62 22.98 10.01
C ILE A 477 41.76 22.15 11.29
N LYS A 478 42.86 22.35 12.03
CA LYS A 478 43.08 21.65 13.30
C LYS A 478 41.95 21.97 14.30
N PRO A 479 41.43 20.97 15.01
CA PRO A 479 40.49 21.19 16.12
C PRO A 479 41.06 22.12 17.18
N ILE A 480 40.19 22.88 17.84
CA ILE A 480 40.56 23.72 18.97
C ILE A 480 40.33 22.91 20.24
N GLU A 481 41.41 22.52 20.91
CA GLU A 481 41.36 21.72 22.13
C GLU A 481 41.42 22.59 23.38
N PHE A 482 40.48 22.37 24.29
CA PHE A 482 40.43 22.97 25.60
C PHE A 482 40.47 21.90 26.70
N LYS A 483 41.14 22.21 27.81
CA LYS A 483 41.13 21.40 29.03
C LYS A 483 40.26 22.09 30.07
N ARG A 484 39.39 21.34 30.75
CA ARG A 484 38.57 21.89 31.83
C ARG A 484 39.46 22.44 32.94
N ILE A 485 39.16 23.63 33.43
CA ILE A 485 39.80 24.19 34.62
C ILE A 485 39.11 23.52 35.81
N SER A 486 39.81 22.59 36.46
CA SER A 486 39.35 22.01 37.73
C SER A 486 39.47 23.09 38.81
N ASN A 487 38.33 23.49 39.38
CA ASN A 487 38.29 24.26 40.62
C ASN A 487 38.68 23.38 41.81
#